data_AF-A0A6I7WEB4-F1
#
_entry.id   AF-A0A6I7WEB4-F1
#
_cell.length_a   1.000
_cell.length_b   1.000
_cell.length_c   1.000
_cell.angle_alpha   90.00
_cell.angle_beta   90.00
_cell.angle_gamma   90.00
#
_symmetry.space_group_name_H-M   'P 1'
#
loop_
_entity.id
_entity.type
_entity.pdbx_description
1 polymer ?
#
loop_
_entity_poly.entity_id
_entity_poly.type
_entity_poly.pdbx_seq_one_letter_code
_entity_poly.pdbx_strand_id
1 'polypeptide(L)'
;KDLTIEQRYLLRQEKSKPLLEDLKQWCGDNVTRTAKDSSIGKAIRYTINQWDSLVRYIEDGNLQVDNNAAERHIKHVCDWA
;
A
#
# COMPACT_ATOMS: atom_id res chain seq x y z
N LYS A 1 22.44 4.07 6.91
CA LYS A 1 23.11 4.19 5.59
C LYS A 1 22.01 4.02 4.56
N ASP A 2 21.73 5.04 3.75
CA ASP A 2 20.63 4.96 2.79
C ASP A 2 20.96 3.92 1.72
N LEU A 3 19.99 3.02 1.46
CA LEU A 3 20.09 2.05 0.37
C LEU A 3 20.02 2.79 -0.96
N THR A 4 20.79 2.33 -1.95
CA THR A 4 20.59 2.77 -3.33
C THR A 4 19.20 2.40 -3.81
N ILE A 5 18.74 3.06 -4.88
CA ILE A 5 17.44 2.76 -5.52
C ILE A 5 17.33 1.27 -5.86
N GLU A 6 18.39 0.70 -6.45
CA GLU A 6 18.47 -0.71 -6.82
C GLU A 6 18.43 -1.64 -5.60
N GLN A 7 19.20 -1.34 -4.56
CA GLN A 7 19.20 -2.13 -3.33
C GLN A 7 17.82 -2.11 -2.65
N ARG A 8 17.14 -0.95 -2.67
CA ARG A 8 15.80 -0.82 -2.12
C ARG A 8 14.77 -1.60 -2.93
N TYR A 9 14.86 -1.56 -4.26
CA TYR A 9 14.02 -2.37 -5.14
C TYR A 9 14.21 -3.87 -4.85
N LEU A 10 15.45 -4.36 -4.86
CA LEU A 10 15.75 -5.78 -4.60
C LEU A 10 15.24 -6.23 -3.23
N LEU A 11 15.47 -5.42 -2.18
CA LEU A 11 14.98 -5.72 -0.84
C LEU A 11 13.44 -5.82 -0.78
N ARG A 12 12.73 -4.95 -1.52
CA ARG A 12 11.26 -4.97 -1.59
C ARG A 12 10.75 -6.19 -2.37
N GLN A 13 11.43 -6.58 -3.45
CA GLN A 13 11.12 -7.79 -4.19
C GLN A 13 11.32 -9.05 -3.33
N GLU A 14 12.38 -9.08 -2.51
CA GLU A 14 12.67 -10.22 -1.63
C GLU A 14 11.72 -10.31 -0.42
N LYS A 15 11.42 -9.17 0.22
CA LYS A 15 10.73 -9.16 1.52
C LYS A 15 9.27 -8.71 1.45
N SER A 16 8.99 -7.62 0.72
CA SER A 16 7.66 -7.03 0.71
C SER A 16 6.71 -7.73 -0.26
N LYS A 17 7.20 -8.11 -1.45
CA LYS A 17 6.40 -8.77 -2.46
C LYS A 17 5.68 -10.04 -1.98
N PRO A 18 6.35 -11.04 -1.34
CA PRO A 18 5.65 -12.24 -0.88
C PRO A 18 4.57 -11.93 0.15
N LEU A 19 4.83 -11.01 1.08
CA LEU A 19 3.84 -10.59 2.09
C LEU A 19 2.62 -9.90 1.47
N LEU A 20 2.83 -9.09 0.42
CA LEU A 20 1.75 -8.45 -0.32
C LEU A 20 0.94 -9.48 -1.11
N GLU A 21 1.58 -10.48 -1.71
CA GLU A 21 0.89 -11.57 -2.40
C GLU A 21 0.02 -12.37 -1.43
N ASP A 22 0.56 -12.73 -0.26
CA ASP A 22 -0.18 -13.41 0.82
C ASP A 22 -1.37 -12.57 1.29
N LEU A 23 -1.17 -11.25 1.49
CA LEU A 23 -2.23 -10.33 1.89
C LEU A 23 -3.32 -10.23 0.81
N LYS A 24 -2.93 -10.20 -0.48
CA LYS A 24 -3.89 -10.14 -1.59
C LYS A 24 -4.76 -11.38 -1.62
N GLN A 25 -4.13 -12.55 -1.48
CA GLN A 25 -4.82 -13.83 -1.43
C GLN A 25 -5.80 -13.86 -0.25
N TRP A 26 -5.33 -13.48 0.95
CA TRP A 26 -6.17 -13.42 2.13
C TRP A 26 -7.37 -12.47 1.95
N CYS A 27 -7.16 -11.29 1.36
CA CYS A 27 -8.25 -10.36 1.06
C CYS A 27 -9.26 -10.96 0.08
N GLY A 28 -8.78 -11.61 -0.98
CA GLY A 28 -9.61 -12.30 -1.98
C GLY A 28 -10.47 -13.41 -1.37
N ASP A 29 -9.88 -14.23 -0.49
CA ASP A 29 -10.59 -15.32 0.17
C ASP A 29 -11.65 -14.82 1.16
N ASN A 30 -11.40 -13.67 1.79
CA ASN A 30 -12.27 -13.12 2.83
C ASN A 30 -13.31 -12.11 2.32
N VAL A 31 -13.20 -11.61 1.08
CA VAL A 31 -14.16 -10.63 0.55
C VAL A 31 -15.59 -11.20 0.44
N THR A 32 -15.71 -12.50 0.18
CA THR A 32 -16.99 -13.22 0.09
C THR A 32 -17.46 -13.76 1.44
N ARG A 33 -16.53 -14.04 2.36
CA ARG A 33 -16.78 -14.56 3.71
C ARG A 33 -17.21 -13.49 4.71
N THR A 34 -16.91 -12.22 4.41
CA THR A 34 -17.22 -11.09 5.29
C THR A 34 -18.48 -10.35 4.83
N ALA A 35 -19.35 -9.99 5.78
CA ALA A 35 -20.55 -9.22 5.48
C ALA A 35 -20.19 -7.86 4.86
N LYS A 36 -20.98 -7.42 3.86
CA LYS A 36 -20.68 -6.20 3.09
C LYS A 36 -20.59 -4.95 3.97
N ASP A 37 -21.43 -4.87 4.99
CA ASP A 37 -21.52 -3.68 5.83
C ASP A 37 -20.66 -3.73 7.10
N SER A 38 -20.01 -4.88 7.33
CA SER A 38 -19.03 -5.01 8.41
C SER A 38 -17.82 -4.10 8.19
N SER A 39 -17.23 -3.62 9.28
CA SER A 39 -16.00 -2.83 9.25
C SER A 39 -14.88 -3.55 8.48
N ILE A 40 -14.70 -4.85 8.74
CA ILE A 40 -13.68 -5.66 8.08
C ILE A 40 -13.96 -5.85 6.59
N GLY A 41 -15.20 -6.09 6.20
CA GLY A 41 -15.56 -6.23 4.80
C GLY A 41 -15.31 -4.92 4.03
N LYS A 42 -15.68 -3.78 4.62
CA LYS A 42 -15.42 -2.45 4.03
C LYS A 42 -13.92 -2.23 3.84
N ALA A 43 -13.11 -2.58 4.85
CA ALA A 43 -11.65 -2.50 4.77
C ALA A 43 -11.09 -3.38 3.66
N ILE A 44 -11.49 -4.66 3.57
CA ILE A 44 -11.02 -5.59 2.53
C ILE A 44 -11.33 -5.05 1.13
N ARG A 45 -12.58 -4.61 0.88
CA ARG A 45 -12.96 -4.04 -0.41
C ARG A 45 -12.18 -2.78 -0.75
N TYR A 46 -11.99 -1.90 0.22
CA TYR A 46 -11.18 -0.69 0.02
C TYR A 46 -9.74 -1.04 -0.35
N THR A 47 -9.11 -1.98 0.38
CA THR A 47 -7.76 -2.45 0.10
C THR A 47 -7.65 -3.05 -1.30
N ILE A 48 -8.59 -3.90 -1.72
CA ILE A 48 -8.60 -4.48 -3.07
C ILE A 48 -8.75 -3.39 -4.14
N ASN A 49 -9.66 -2.42 -3.93
CA ASN A 49 -9.87 -1.32 -4.87
C ASN A 49 -8.64 -0.41 -5.02
N GLN A 50 -7.79 -0.34 -4.00
CA GLN A 50 -6.57 0.47 -3.99
C GLN A 50 -5.30 -0.33 -4.29
N TRP A 51 -5.43 -1.61 -4.66
CA TRP A 51 -4.30 -2.54 -4.69
C TRP A 51 -3.15 -2.06 -5.58
N ASP A 52 -3.45 -1.60 -6.79
CA ASP A 52 -2.43 -1.17 -7.76
C ASP A 52 -1.62 0.04 -7.24
N SER A 53 -2.30 0.97 -6.57
CA SER A 53 -1.64 2.11 -5.90
C SER A 53 -0.82 1.65 -4.69
N LEU A 54 -1.36 0.73 -3.89
CA LEU A 54 -0.73 0.22 -2.68
C LEU A 54 0.60 -0.49 -2.97
N VAL A 55 0.67 -1.28 -4.04
CA VAL A 55 1.88 -2.05 -4.37
C VAL A 55 2.89 -1.29 -5.23
N ARG A 56 2.54 -0.11 -5.76
CA ARG A 56 3.41 0.64 -6.68
C ARG A 56 4.82 0.89 -6.13
N TYR A 57 4.95 1.09 -4.82
CA TYR A 57 6.25 1.37 -4.19
C TYR A 57 7.24 0.20 -4.27
N ILE A 58 6.78 -1.04 -4.46
CA ILE A 58 7.69 -2.19 -4.63
C ILE A 58 8.23 -2.31 -6.05
N GLU A 59 7.59 -1.64 -7.02
CA GLU A 59 7.96 -1.66 -8.43
C GLU A 59 9.06 -0.65 -8.77
N ASP A 60 9.20 0.41 -7.96
CA ASP A 60 10.23 1.44 -8.13
C ASP A 60 10.90 1.77 -6.78
N GLY A 61 12.20 1.52 -6.71
CA GLY A 61 13.02 1.81 -5.53
C GLY A 61 13.11 3.30 -5.16
N ASN A 62 12.77 4.20 -6.08
CA ASN A 62 12.75 5.64 -5.83
C ASN A 62 11.51 6.06 -5.03
N LEU A 63 10.41 5.31 -5.13
CA LEU A 63 9.17 5.62 -4.42
C LEU A 63 9.29 5.36 -2.91
N GLN A 64 8.64 6.24 -2.13
CA GLN A 64 8.44 6.06 -0.70
C GLN A 64 7.23 5.14 -0.46
N VAL A 65 7.23 4.43 0.67
CA VAL A 65 6.12 3.53 1.04
C VAL A 65 4.91 4.32 1.56
N ASP A 66 5.16 5.48 2.15
CA ASP A 66 4.15 6.41 2.64
C ASP A 66 4.00 7.62 1.70
N ASN A 67 2.86 8.31 1.79
CA ASN A 67 2.59 9.51 1.01
C ASN A 67 3.07 10.79 1.71
N ASN A 68 3.85 10.71 2.80
CA ASN A 68 4.06 11.85 3.70
C ASN A 68 4.64 13.07 2.98
N ALA A 69 5.43 12.84 1.92
CA ALA A 69 5.91 13.91 1.05
C ALA A 69 4.75 14.66 0.37
N ALA A 70 3.80 13.93 -0.24
CA ALA A 70 2.62 14.51 -0.86
C ALA A 70 1.73 15.23 0.18
N GLU A 71 1.51 14.63 1.35
CA GLU A 71 0.74 15.27 2.43
C GLU A 71 1.38 16.57 2.90
N ARG A 72 2.71 16.61 3.08
CA ARG A 72 3.42 17.86 3.43
C ARG A 72 3.22 18.94 2.37
N HIS A 73 3.22 18.59 1.08
CA HIS A 73 3.00 19.55 0.00
C HIS A 73 1.54 20.05 -0.07
N ILE A 74 0.56 19.19 0.19
CA ILE A 74 -0.86 19.55 0.17
C ILE A 74 -1.27 20.29 1.44
N LYS A 75 -0.63 20.02 2.58
CA LYS A 75 -0.95 20.63 3.88
C LYS A 75 -0.92 22.15 3.83
N HIS A 76 0.02 22.75 3.10
CA HIS A 76 0.11 24.20 2.92
C HIS A 76 -1.02 24.80 2.06
N VAL A 77 -1.70 23.98 1.25
CA VAL A 77 -2.84 24.41 0.43
C VAL A 77 -4.14 24.30 1.21
N CYS A 78 -4.23 23.28 2.07
CA CYS A 78 -5.38 22.99 2.92
C CYS A 78 -5.05 23.28 4.39
N ASP A 79 -4.52 24.46 4.70
CA ASP A 79 -4.51 24.94 6.09
C ASP A 79 -5.98 25.08 6.54
N TRP A 80 -6.51 24.00 7.11
CA TRP A 80 -7.79 23.94 7.80
C TRP A 80 -7.73 24.87 9.01
N ALA A 81 -8.16 26.12 8.82
CA ALA A 81 -8.89 26.86 9.84
C ALA A 81 -10.31 26.29 9.99
#